data_AF-A0A7Y5BLZ2-F1
#
_entry.id   AF-A0A7Y5BLZ2-F1
#
_cell.length_a   1.000
_cell.length_b   1.000
_cell.length_c   1.000
_cell.angle_alpha   90.00
_cell.angle_beta   90.00
_cell.angle_gamma   90.00
#
_symmetry.space_group_name_H-M   'P 1'
#
loop_
_entity.id
_entity.type
_entity.pdbx_description
1 polymer ?
#
loop_
_entity_poly.entity_id
_entity_poly.type
_entity_poly.pdbx_seq_one_letter_code
_entity_poly.pdbx_strand_id
1 'polypeptide(L)'
;MKQLTLLFLILILNCNTPKKEDSAKKEESNSDSTNQNLNTTKKAEIEEFISLKEGFLTQSVFQVVVFSLSDSLQDAKREALDIAKRKSINLLISNTRQPLSSQGRNEIKSIVEESGKITKESSRFEGKYYFIYKIEKPGLEILIKDKLN
;
A
#
# COMPACT_ATOMS: atom_id res chain seq x y z
N MET A 1 37.53 -33.64 -21.04
CA MET A 1 37.30 -35.07 -21.41
C MET A 1 36.76 -35.80 -20.20
N LYS A 2 35.63 -36.51 -20.38
CA LYS A 2 35.15 -37.69 -19.62
C LYS A 2 34.69 -37.40 -18.17
N GLN A 3 33.38 -37.22 -17.97
CA GLN A 3 32.42 -38.24 -17.52
C GLN A 3 32.78 -38.87 -16.18
N LEU A 4 31.89 -38.79 -15.18
CA LEU A 4 31.17 -39.98 -14.70
C LEU A 4 29.96 -39.61 -13.83
N THR A 5 28.81 -40.07 -14.29
CA THR A 5 27.50 -40.16 -13.63
C THR A 5 27.59 -40.96 -12.33
N LEU A 6 26.90 -40.56 -11.26
CA LEU A 6 26.37 -41.53 -10.30
C LEU A 6 25.06 -41.07 -9.68
N LEU A 7 24.04 -41.88 -9.94
CA LEU A 7 22.67 -41.86 -9.42
C LEU A 7 22.66 -42.66 -8.09
N PHE A 8 22.09 -42.13 -7.00
CA PHE A 8 21.69 -42.89 -5.80
C PHE A 8 20.50 -42.14 -5.17
N LEU A 9 19.27 -42.58 -5.39
CA LEU A 9 18.51 -43.63 -4.70
C LEU A 9 18.00 -43.24 -3.28
N ILE A 10 16.68 -43.06 -3.28
CA ILE A 10 15.62 -42.91 -2.27
C ILE A 10 15.77 -43.72 -0.96
N LEU A 11 15.12 -43.20 0.11
CA LEU A 11 14.35 -43.85 1.21
C LEU A 11 14.92 -43.80 2.63
N ILE A 12 14.28 -43.00 3.51
CA ILE A 12 13.85 -43.39 4.87
C ILE A 12 12.67 -42.47 5.28
N LEU A 13 11.39 -42.87 5.23
CA LEU A 13 10.62 -43.63 6.23
C LEU A 13 10.83 -43.15 7.68
N ASN A 14 9.97 -42.24 8.15
CA ASN A 14 9.74 -42.02 9.59
C ASN A 14 8.41 -42.64 9.98
N CYS A 15 8.52 -43.76 10.72
CA CYS A 15 7.43 -44.50 11.35
C CYS A 15 7.02 -43.89 12.70
N ASN A 16 5.71 -43.98 12.95
CA ASN A 16 4.94 -43.91 14.19
C ASN A 16 5.64 -44.10 15.55
N THR A 17 5.13 -43.38 16.55
CA THR A 17 4.81 -43.94 17.88
C THR A 17 3.41 -43.48 18.37
N PRO A 18 2.76 -44.24 19.29
CA PRO A 18 1.30 -44.27 19.44
C PRO A 18 0.71 -43.64 20.73
N LYS A 19 -0.63 -43.55 20.69
CA LYS A 19 -1.67 -43.04 21.62
C LYS A 19 -1.62 -43.43 23.12
N LYS A 20 -2.23 -42.58 23.96
CA LYS A 20 -3.35 -42.89 24.91
C LYS A 20 -4.00 -41.58 25.41
N GLU A 21 -5.29 -41.33 25.12
CA GLU A 21 -6.49 -41.53 26.01
C GLU A 21 -6.41 -40.71 27.31
N ASP A 22 -7.40 -39.95 27.79
CA ASP A 22 -8.83 -39.80 27.49
C ASP A 22 -9.32 -38.56 28.27
N SER A 23 -10.39 -37.91 27.80
CA SER A 23 -11.57 -37.52 28.61
C SER A 23 -12.28 -36.28 28.04
N ALA A 24 -13.54 -36.51 27.70
CA ALA A 24 -14.50 -35.57 27.15
C ALA A 24 -14.91 -34.45 28.12
N LYS A 25 -15.16 -33.26 27.56
CA LYS A 25 -16.44 -32.56 27.79
C LYS A 25 -16.73 -31.57 26.67
N LYS A 26 -17.91 -31.74 26.07
CA LYS A 26 -18.58 -30.77 25.21
C LYS A 26 -18.81 -29.47 25.98
N GLU A 27 -18.54 -28.34 25.35
CA GLU A 27 -19.39 -27.16 25.43
C GLU A 27 -19.26 -26.39 24.11
N GLU A 28 -20.42 -26.20 23.49
CA GLU A 28 -20.63 -25.62 22.18
C GLU A 28 -20.57 -24.09 22.20
N SER A 29 -20.26 -23.54 21.03
CA SER A 29 -20.81 -22.28 20.50
C SER A 29 -20.52 -20.98 21.25
N ASN A 30 -19.46 -20.28 20.85
CA ASN A 30 -19.55 -18.90 20.34
C ASN A 30 -18.14 -18.35 20.03
N SER A 31 -17.67 -18.50 18.79
CA SER A 31 -16.50 -17.73 18.30
C SER A 31 -16.43 -17.58 16.78
N ASP A 32 -17.57 -17.68 16.08
CA ASP A 32 -17.60 -17.47 14.62
C ASP A 32 -18.07 -16.05 14.24
N SER A 33 -18.92 -15.43 15.07
CA SER A 33 -19.44 -14.07 14.83
C SER A 33 -18.37 -12.97 14.96
N THR A 34 -17.34 -13.18 15.78
CA THR A 34 -16.28 -12.18 16.01
C THR A 34 -15.32 -12.07 14.81
N ASN A 35 -14.99 -13.20 14.17
CA ASN A 35 -14.09 -13.21 13.00
C ASN A 35 -14.77 -12.68 11.74
N GLN A 36 -16.05 -13.01 11.53
CA GLN A 36 -16.81 -12.44 10.41
C GLN A 36 -16.93 -10.91 10.55
N ASN A 37 -17.20 -10.40 11.75
CA ASN A 37 -17.35 -8.97 11.98
C ASN A 37 -16.03 -8.19 11.80
N LEU A 38 -14.90 -8.74 12.25
CA LEU A 38 -13.57 -8.15 12.02
C LEU A 38 -13.18 -8.10 10.53
N ASN A 39 -13.44 -9.18 9.79
CA ASN A 39 -13.14 -9.24 8.36
C ASN A 39 -14.06 -8.29 7.56
N THR A 40 -15.32 -8.16 7.96
CA THR A 40 -16.26 -7.22 7.33
C THR A 40 -15.84 -5.76 7.58
N THR A 41 -15.39 -5.45 8.80
CA THR A 41 -14.91 -4.11 9.17
C THR A 41 -13.62 -3.74 8.40
N LYS A 42 -12.64 -4.65 8.32
CA LYS A 42 -11.42 -4.43 7.54
C LYS A 42 -11.71 -4.29 6.05
N LYS A 43 -12.64 -5.07 5.52
CA LYS A 43 -13.05 -4.95 4.11
C LYS A 43 -13.67 -3.58 3.82
N ALA A 44 -14.54 -3.09 4.69
CA ALA A 44 -15.14 -1.75 4.57
C ALA A 44 -14.08 -0.64 4.65
N GLU A 45 -13.07 -0.79 5.52
CA GLU A 45 -11.94 0.14 5.60
C GLU A 45 -11.18 0.19 4.27
N ILE A 46 -10.91 -0.95 3.63
CA ILE A 46 -10.18 -1.02 2.36
C ILE A 46 -11.01 -0.49 1.17
N GLU A 47 -12.32 -0.75 1.16
CA GLU A 47 -13.23 -0.16 0.18
C GLU A 47 -13.22 1.38 0.25
N GLU A 48 -13.04 1.95 1.45
CA GLU A 48 -12.80 3.39 1.61
C GLU A 48 -11.55 3.82 0.82
N PHE A 49 -10.39 3.16 0.99
CA PHE A 49 -9.17 3.54 0.27
C PHE A 49 -9.30 3.40 -1.26
N ILE A 50 -9.95 2.34 -1.75
CA ILE A 50 -10.08 2.07 -3.19
C ILE A 50 -11.04 3.04 -3.88
N SER A 51 -12.08 3.49 -3.17
CA SER A 51 -13.09 4.42 -3.70
C SER A 51 -12.69 5.89 -3.62
N LEU A 52 -11.60 6.22 -2.92
CA LEU A 52 -11.15 7.59 -2.77
C LEU A 52 -10.74 8.22 -4.10
N LYS A 53 -11.22 9.44 -4.30
CA LYS A 53 -10.83 10.27 -5.45
C LYS A 53 -9.36 10.67 -5.35
N GLU A 54 -8.67 10.58 -6.47
CA GLU A 54 -7.33 11.14 -6.67
C GLU A 54 -7.39 12.47 -7.43
N GLY A 55 -6.37 13.31 -7.22
CA GLY A 55 -6.28 14.64 -7.82
C GLY A 55 -6.59 15.75 -6.84
N PHE A 56 -7.00 16.90 -7.36
CA PHE A 56 -7.43 18.04 -6.53
C PHE A 56 -8.74 17.73 -5.81
N LEU A 57 -8.69 17.76 -4.48
CA LEU A 57 -9.87 17.71 -3.61
C LEU A 57 -10.40 19.13 -3.35
N THR A 58 -9.49 20.09 -3.24
CA THR A 58 -9.76 21.53 -3.15
C THR A 58 -8.66 22.27 -3.91
N GLN A 59 -8.77 23.60 -4.01
CA GLN A 59 -7.73 24.44 -4.63
C GLN A 59 -6.36 24.35 -3.91
N SER A 60 -6.32 23.83 -2.68
CA SER A 60 -5.09 23.77 -1.87
C SER A 60 -4.68 22.34 -1.49
N VAL A 61 -5.48 21.33 -1.85
CA VAL A 61 -5.25 19.94 -1.43
C VAL A 61 -5.28 19.02 -2.64
N PHE A 62 -4.16 18.35 -2.88
CA PHE A 62 -4.03 17.29 -3.87
C PHE A 62 -3.85 15.94 -3.16
N GLN A 63 -4.55 14.90 -3.61
CA GLN A 63 -4.54 13.58 -2.99
C GLN A 63 -4.16 12.49 -3.99
N VAL A 64 -3.36 11.53 -3.54
CA VAL A 64 -3.18 10.24 -4.22
C VAL A 64 -3.34 9.10 -3.23
N VAL A 65 -3.79 7.96 -3.73
CA VAL A 65 -3.85 6.70 -3.00
C VAL A 65 -2.80 5.77 -3.60
N VAL A 66 -2.06 5.10 -2.72
CA VAL A 66 -1.05 4.11 -3.09
C VAL A 66 -1.17 2.90 -2.18
N PHE A 67 -0.59 1.78 -2.61
CA PHE A 67 -0.44 0.60 -1.79
C PHE A 67 1.00 0.10 -1.83
N SER A 68 1.38 -0.68 -0.82
CA SER A 68 2.64 -1.43 -0.77
C SER A 68 2.35 -2.89 -0.43
N LEU A 69 3.18 -3.78 -0.98
CA LEU A 69 3.16 -5.22 -0.72
C LEU A 69 4.18 -5.65 0.33
N SER A 70 4.94 -4.71 0.90
CA SER A 70 5.95 -4.98 1.91
C SER A 70 5.36 -5.70 3.13
N ASP A 71 6.16 -6.59 3.73
CA ASP A 71 5.71 -7.42 4.85
C ASP A 71 5.58 -6.65 6.16
N SER A 72 6.38 -5.59 6.33
CA SER A 72 6.36 -4.74 7.51
C SER A 72 5.70 -3.39 7.20
N LEU A 73 4.96 -2.82 8.15
CA LEU A 73 4.35 -1.50 8.00
C LEU A 73 5.40 -0.39 7.77
N GLN A 74 6.56 -0.49 8.40
CA GLN A 74 7.62 0.52 8.27
C GLN A 74 8.21 0.52 6.86
N ASP A 75 8.51 -0.66 6.32
CA ASP A 75 8.98 -0.79 4.93
C ASP A 75 7.88 -0.37 3.95
N ALA A 76 6.64 -0.77 4.22
CA ALA A 76 5.50 -0.41 3.40
C ALA A 76 5.28 1.10 3.33
N LYS A 77 5.42 1.80 4.46
CA LYS A 77 5.27 3.25 4.54
C LYS A 77 6.38 3.98 3.79
N ARG A 78 7.62 3.50 3.90
CA ARG A 78 8.76 4.06 3.15
C ARG A 78 8.58 3.87 1.65
N GLU A 79 8.24 2.65 1.22
CA GLU A 79 7.96 2.34 -0.18
C GLU A 79 6.79 3.18 -0.73
N ALA A 80 5.68 3.24 0.03
CA ALA A 80 4.50 4.01 -0.32
C ALA A 80 4.81 5.50 -0.44
N LEU A 81 5.67 6.07 0.41
CA LEU A 81 6.08 7.46 0.31
C LEU A 81 6.77 7.75 -1.03
N ASP A 82 7.70 6.91 -1.44
CA ASP A 82 8.43 7.08 -2.71
C ASP A 82 7.52 6.88 -3.93
N ILE A 83 6.59 5.91 -3.87
CA ILE A 83 5.57 5.72 -4.90
C ILE A 83 4.65 6.94 -4.98
N ALA A 84 4.16 7.43 -3.84
CA ALA A 84 3.23 8.55 -3.77
C ALA A 84 3.85 9.85 -4.27
N LYS A 85 5.11 10.13 -3.93
CA LYS A 85 5.86 11.29 -4.44
C LYS A 85 5.96 11.25 -5.97
N ARG A 86 6.45 10.14 -6.53
CA ARG A 86 6.57 9.97 -7.99
C ARG A 86 5.22 10.09 -8.70
N LYS A 87 4.19 9.42 -8.18
CA LYS A 87 2.83 9.47 -8.71
C LYS A 87 2.27 10.89 -8.68
N SER A 88 2.46 11.61 -7.57
CA SER A 88 2.00 12.98 -7.42
C SER A 88 2.69 13.94 -8.40
N ILE A 89 4.02 13.84 -8.55
CA ILE A 89 4.76 14.63 -9.54
C ILE A 89 4.18 14.43 -10.94
N ASN A 90 4.00 13.18 -11.35
CA ASN A 90 3.48 12.86 -12.69
C ASN A 90 2.07 13.41 -12.91
N LEU A 91 1.18 13.24 -11.93
CA LEU A 91 -0.19 13.73 -12.04
C LEU A 91 -0.26 15.25 -11.99
N LEU A 92 0.54 15.92 -11.16
CA LEU A 92 0.59 17.38 -11.13
C LEU A 92 1.08 17.94 -12.48
N ILE A 93 2.10 17.32 -13.07
CA ILE A 93 2.58 17.67 -14.42
C ILE A 93 1.47 17.46 -15.45
N SER A 94 0.72 16.36 -15.39
CA SER A 94 -0.37 16.11 -16.35
C SER A 94 -1.58 17.04 -16.17
N ASN A 95 -1.65 17.78 -15.05
CA ASN A 95 -2.69 18.76 -14.78
C ASN A 95 -2.32 20.18 -15.22
N THR A 96 -1.11 20.40 -15.77
CA THR A 96 -0.73 21.72 -16.29
C THR A 96 -1.37 21.99 -17.65
N ARG A 97 -1.69 23.26 -17.92
CA ARG A 97 -2.31 23.66 -19.21
C ARG A 97 -1.31 23.75 -20.36
N GLN A 98 -0.04 23.92 -20.05
CA GLN A 98 1.04 24.10 -21.02
C GLN A 98 2.22 23.17 -20.68
N PRO A 99 3.07 22.83 -21.66
CA PRO A 99 4.29 22.08 -21.40
C PRO A 99 5.20 22.82 -20.43
N LEU A 100 5.64 22.13 -19.38
CA LEU A 100 6.55 22.71 -18.38
C LEU A 100 8.01 22.69 -18.82
N SER A 101 8.68 23.81 -18.56
CA SER A 101 10.12 23.98 -18.52
C SER A 101 10.78 23.08 -17.46
N SER A 102 12.11 23.00 -17.50
CA SER A 102 12.89 22.34 -16.46
C SER A 102 12.68 22.98 -15.08
N GLN A 103 12.55 24.31 -15.02
CA GLN A 103 12.31 25.04 -13.78
C GLN A 103 10.94 24.71 -13.19
N GLY A 104 9.86 24.78 -14.00
CA GLY A 104 8.51 24.42 -13.55
C GLY A 104 8.43 22.97 -13.06
N ARG A 105 9.11 22.03 -13.72
CA ARG A 105 9.21 20.64 -13.24
C ARG A 105 9.93 20.51 -11.91
N ASN A 106 10.99 21.28 -11.70
CA ASN A 106 11.71 21.28 -10.43
C ASN A 106 10.88 21.91 -9.31
N GLU A 107 10.10 22.95 -9.60
CA GLU A 107 9.20 23.56 -8.62
C GLU A 107 8.09 22.58 -8.18
N ILE A 108 7.52 21.79 -9.11
CA ILE A 108 6.60 20.70 -8.75
C ILE A 108 7.26 19.69 -7.82
N LYS A 109 8.50 19.28 -8.11
CA LYS A 109 9.24 18.35 -7.24
C LYS A 109 9.41 18.95 -5.84
N SER A 110 9.87 20.20 -5.73
CA SER A 110 10.02 20.88 -4.44
C SER A 110 8.70 20.95 -3.67
N ILE A 111 7.59 21.30 -4.32
CA ILE A 111 6.26 21.32 -3.69
C ILE A 111 5.88 19.96 -3.13
N VAL A 112 6.10 18.88 -3.88
CA VAL A 112 5.80 17.51 -3.46
C VAL A 112 6.67 17.12 -2.27
N GLU A 113 7.95 17.43 -2.29
CA GLU A 113 8.89 17.13 -1.20
C GLU A 113 8.58 17.91 0.09
N GLU A 114 8.23 19.20 -0.02
CA GLU A 114 8.05 20.10 1.12
C GLU A 114 6.66 20.00 1.75
N SER A 115 5.62 19.84 0.93
CA SER A 115 4.22 19.97 1.36
C SER A 115 3.46 18.64 1.38
N GLY A 116 4.09 17.56 0.92
CA GLY A 116 3.46 16.26 0.77
C GLY A 116 3.75 15.29 1.92
N LYS A 117 2.70 14.64 2.45
CA LYS A 117 2.80 13.70 3.58
C LYS A 117 1.77 12.58 3.48
N ILE A 118 2.09 11.42 4.06
CA ILE A 118 1.09 10.36 4.32
C ILE A 118 0.17 10.84 5.45
N THR A 119 -1.14 10.79 5.22
CA THR A 119 -2.18 11.27 6.16
C THR A 119 -3.06 10.16 6.71
N LYS A 120 -3.11 9.01 6.04
CA LYS A 120 -3.81 7.81 6.52
C LYS A 120 -3.06 6.57 6.04
N GLU A 121 -3.09 5.54 6.87
CA GLU A 121 -2.54 4.22 6.58
C GLU A 121 -3.59 3.18 6.99
N SER A 122 -3.68 2.08 6.25
CA SER A 122 -4.58 0.96 6.56
C SER A 122 -3.89 -0.08 7.42
N SER A 123 -4.67 -0.97 8.01
CA SER A 123 -4.16 -2.29 8.44
C SER A 123 -3.75 -3.16 7.23
N ARG A 124 -2.93 -4.19 7.46
CA ARG A 124 -2.54 -5.14 6.40
C ARG A 124 -3.76 -5.98 6.01
N PHE A 125 -4.14 -5.97 4.74
CA PHE A 125 -5.25 -6.74 4.21
C PHE A 125 -4.88 -7.34 2.85
N GLU A 126 -5.11 -8.64 2.67
CA GLU A 126 -4.75 -9.37 1.43
C GLU A 126 -3.31 -9.10 0.96
N GLY A 127 -2.38 -9.05 1.91
CA GLY A 127 -0.95 -8.80 1.66
C GLY A 127 -0.58 -7.35 1.37
N LYS A 128 -1.52 -6.40 1.41
CA LYS A 128 -1.31 -4.98 1.10
C LYS A 128 -1.48 -4.08 2.31
N TYR A 129 -0.72 -2.99 2.31
CA TYR A 129 -1.00 -1.78 3.07
C TYR A 129 -1.43 -0.67 2.11
N TYR A 130 -2.46 0.08 2.44
CA TYR A 130 -2.94 1.22 1.67
C TYR A 130 -2.61 2.52 2.39
N PHE A 131 -2.31 3.55 1.62
CA PHE A 131 -1.90 4.86 2.14
C PHE A 131 -2.58 5.98 1.37
N ILE A 132 -3.01 7.01 2.11
CA ILE A 132 -3.43 8.28 1.54
C ILE A 132 -2.28 9.27 1.69
N TYR A 133 -1.81 9.79 0.57
CA TYR A 133 -0.83 10.86 0.53
C TYR A 133 -1.50 12.16 0.09
N LYS A 134 -1.23 13.24 0.81
CA LYS A 134 -1.78 14.56 0.52
C LYS A 134 -0.67 15.58 0.40
N ILE A 135 -0.83 16.50 -0.55
CA ILE A 135 -0.04 17.71 -0.70
C ILE A 135 -0.96 18.87 -0.31
N GLU A 136 -0.56 19.62 0.71
CA GLU A 136 -1.32 20.74 1.25
C GLU A 136 -0.54 22.03 1.05
N LYS A 137 -0.96 22.86 0.09
CA LYS A 137 -0.33 24.15 -0.20
C LYS A 137 -1.39 25.17 -0.63
N PRO A 138 -1.46 26.36 0.00
CA PRO A 138 -2.43 27.39 -0.41
C PRO A 138 -2.33 27.72 -1.90
N GLY A 139 -3.46 27.64 -2.61
CA GLY A 139 -3.54 27.98 -4.04
C GLY A 139 -2.78 27.02 -4.97
N LEU A 140 -2.52 25.78 -4.53
CA LEU A 140 -1.81 24.76 -5.31
C LEU A 140 -2.41 24.56 -6.70
N GLU A 141 -3.73 24.44 -6.82
CA GLU A 141 -4.37 24.17 -8.10
C GLU A 141 -4.12 25.28 -9.13
N ILE A 142 -4.22 26.54 -8.69
CA ILE A 142 -3.97 27.72 -9.52
C ILE A 142 -2.48 27.78 -9.89
N LEU A 143 -1.59 27.52 -8.94
CA LEU A 143 -0.15 27.49 -9.18
C LEU A 143 0.18 26.48 -10.29
N ILE A 144 -0.29 25.25 -10.16
CA ILE A 144 -0.02 24.14 -11.08
C ILE A 144 -0.64 24.39 -12.47
N LYS A 145 -1.87 24.91 -12.53
CA LYS A 145 -2.58 25.08 -13.81
C LYS A 145 -2.13 26.31 -14.60
N ASP A 146 -1.81 27.41 -13.91
CA ASP A 146 -1.74 28.72 -14.53
C ASP A 146 -0.42 29.47 -14.34
N LYS A 147 0.38 29.12 -13.32
CA LYS A 147 1.55 29.94 -12.93
C LYS A 147 2.91 29.27 -13.15
N LEU A 148 2.95 27.95 -13.29
CA LEU A 148 4.19 27.25 -13.61
C LEU A 148 4.43 27.27 -15.12
N ASN A 149 5.61 27.76 -15.52
CA ASN A 149 6.09 27.71 -16.90
C ASN A 149 7.48 27.10 -16.96
#